data_AF-A0A0C3G8W9-F1
#
_entry.id   AF-A0A0C3G8W9-F1
#
_cell.length_a   1.000
_cell.length_b   1.000
_cell.length_c   1.000
_cell.angle_alpha   90.00
_cell.angle_beta   90.00
_cell.angle_gamma   90.00
#
_symmetry.space_group_name_H-M   'P 1'
#
loop_
_entity.id
_entity.type
_entity.pdbx_description
1 polymer ?
#
loop_
_entity_poly.entity_id
_entity_poly.type
_entity_poly.pdbx_seq_one_letter_code
_entity_poly.pdbx_strand_id
1 'polypeptide(L)'
;MPPSGLATVEWEAPTKVPILNAGNITPDVMREYEDDCINFFDAKEIPADKQVLLALTFEEFMVEFRVNYLEEDWESTTRCQLLAMTQGNQSFRNYAVALQAKNSLLINMPSYLQKDKLRHQIEARIDAKLAKKCDAEKLNNIVDFKKWLADVRRLNENIRSDRLELENVMKINRDMNCRNNYLAEPSRCSNIPNTTTPSSSAANPSNAATSSSTPRYAPCLTELERQLLMDNEGCFKCRKPFADHRSKDCPNNFPNGVGYRPLTQSDVDRASAKRNRNNCMTAAVLPENKNVSTTTMHPVAAVLGSSQQPVAYMPSNTSSVLEADDNDSNTSSTSVSNLNVTAAVISCKGCT
;
A
#
# COMPACT_ATOMS: atom_id res chain seq x y z
N MET A 1 9.56 8.97 2.39
CA MET A 1 10.55 9.79 1.68
C MET A 1 9.97 10.10 0.31
N PRO A 2 9.81 11.38 -0.08
CA PRO A 2 9.42 11.70 -1.44
C PRO A 2 10.58 11.31 -2.38
N PRO A 3 10.28 10.89 -3.63
CA PRO A 3 11.29 10.45 -4.57
C PRO A 3 12.22 11.61 -4.92
N SER A 4 13.51 11.43 -4.64
CA SER A 4 14.57 12.42 -4.84
C SER A 4 14.72 12.73 -6.34
N GLY A 5 14.15 13.84 -6.80
CA GLY A 5 14.33 14.37 -8.15
C GLY A 5 13.14 15.12 -8.76
N LEU A 6 11.94 14.99 -8.20
CA LEU A 6 10.77 15.76 -8.65
C LEU A 6 10.76 17.17 -8.05
N ALA A 7 10.30 18.16 -8.82
CA ALA A 7 9.99 19.48 -8.31
C ALA A 7 8.84 19.39 -7.28
N THR A 8 8.86 20.25 -6.27
CA THR A 8 7.84 20.28 -5.21
C THR A 8 7.26 21.67 -5.07
N VAL A 9 5.94 21.74 -4.91
CA VAL A 9 5.25 22.99 -4.59
C VAL A 9 5.17 23.13 -3.08
N GLU A 10 5.61 24.26 -2.54
CA GLU A 10 5.49 24.60 -1.13
C GLU A 10 4.48 25.72 -0.96
N TRP A 11 3.43 25.44 -0.19
CA TRP A 11 2.41 26.41 0.17
C TRP A 11 2.02 26.27 1.65
N GLU A 12 2.65 27.08 2.51
CA GLU A 12 2.49 26.98 3.97
C GLU A 12 1.19 27.61 4.50
N ALA A 13 0.61 28.58 3.78
CA ALA A 13 -0.60 29.27 4.19
C ALA A 13 -1.29 29.96 3.00
N PRO A 14 -2.64 30.07 3.02
CA PRO A 14 -3.41 30.76 1.97
C PRO A 14 -3.02 32.22 1.72
N THR A 15 -2.32 32.81 2.68
CA THR A 15 -1.88 34.21 2.63
C THR A 15 -0.48 34.40 2.06
N LYS A 16 0.28 33.31 1.86
CA LYS A 16 1.64 33.31 1.31
C LYS A 16 1.62 32.89 -0.15
N VAL A 17 2.57 33.40 -0.93
CA VAL A 17 2.73 33.06 -2.34
C VAL A 17 3.22 31.60 -2.45
N PRO A 18 2.60 30.77 -3.31
CA PRO A 18 3.09 29.42 -3.61
C PRO A 18 4.50 29.46 -4.23
N ILE A 19 5.37 28.54 -3.82
CA ILE A 19 6.76 28.46 -4.32
C ILE A 19 6.97 27.12 -5.01
N LEU A 20 7.42 27.16 -6.27
CA LEU A 20 7.85 25.97 -7.00
C LEU A 20 9.36 25.76 -6.81
N ASN A 21 9.72 24.66 -6.16
CA ASN A 21 11.12 24.29 -5.92
C ASN A 21 11.74 23.58 -7.12
N ALA A 22 13.07 23.63 -7.19
CA ALA A 22 13.85 23.01 -8.25
C ALA A 22 13.66 21.48 -8.29
N GLY A 23 13.52 20.93 -9.49
CA GLY A 23 13.41 19.51 -9.75
C GLY A 23 12.78 19.25 -11.13
N ASN A 24 12.53 17.98 -11.45
CA ASN A 24 11.83 17.63 -12.69
C ASN A 24 10.35 18.03 -12.57
N ILE A 25 9.89 18.85 -13.50
CA ILE A 25 8.52 19.38 -13.53
C ILE A 25 7.65 18.41 -14.34
N THR A 26 6.70 17.78 -13.65
CA THR A 26 5.71 16.90 -14.30
C THR A 26 4.38 17.63 -14.48
N PRO A 27 3.46 17.11 -15.32
CA PRO A 27 2.13 17.68 -15.46
C PRO A 27 1.35 17.76 -14.13
N ASP A 28 1.60 16.81 -13.21
CA ASP A 28 1.02 16.81 -11.87
C ASP A 28 1.55 17.98 -11.02
N VAL A 29 2.86 18.23 -11.02
CA VAL A 29 3.48 19.34 -10.28
C VAL A 29 3.04 20.70 -10.84
N MET A 30 2.94 20.84 -12.16
CA MET A 30 2.42 22.07 -12.78
C MET A 30 0.98 22.35 -12.39
N ARG A 31 0.16 21.30 -12.30
CA ARG A 31 -1.24 21.43 -11.86
C ARG A 31 -1.33 21.87 -10.42
N GLU A 32 -0.55 21.24 -9.54
CA GLU A 32 -0.49 21.60 -8.13
C GLU A 32 -0.10 23.07 -7.97
N TYR A 33 0.92 23.53 -8.71
CA TYR A 33 1.33 24.94 -8.71
C TYR A 33 0.23 25.88 -9.22
N GLU A 34 -0.45 25.52 -10.32
CA GLU A 34 -1.56 26.30 -10.87
C GLU A 34 -2.72 26.41 -9.88
N ASP A 35 -3.13 25.28 -9.30
CA ASP A 35 -4.22 25.21 -8.31
C ASP A 35 -3.88 26.05 -7.07
N ASP A 36 -2.64 25.98 -6.57
CA ASP A 36 -2.19 26.78 -5.41
C ASP A 36 -2.14 28.28 -5.74
N CYS A 37 -1.71 28.66 -6.95
CA CYS A 37 -1.73 30.07 -7.39
C CYS A 37 -3.17 30.60 -7.47
N ILE A 38 -4.09 29.84 -8.06
CA ILE A 38 -5.52 30.21 -8.13
C ILE A 38 -6.10 30.36 -6.72
N ASN A 39 -5.82 29.40 -5.83
CA ASN A 39 -6.30 29.46 -4.45
C ASN A 39 -5.74 30.68 -3.70
N PHE A 40 -4.48 31.05 -3.94
CA PHE A 40 -3.90 32.27 -3.39
C PHE A 40 -4.59 33.54 -3.93
N PHE A 41 -4.87 33.59 -5.24
CA PHE A 41 -5.59 34.71 -5.85
C PHE A 41 -7.00 34.87 -5.28
N ASP A 42 -7.72 33.76 -5.10
CA ASP A 42 -9.06 33.75 -4.50
C ASP A 42 -9.01 34.17 -3.03
N ALA A 43 -8.06 33.64 -2.25
CA ALA A 43 -7.91 33.98 -0.82
C ALA A 43 -7.52 35.44 -0.59
N LYS A 44 -6.88 36.08 -1.57
CA LYS A 44 -6.47 37.49 -1.53
C LYS A 44 -7.40 38.41 -2.32
N GLU A 45 -8.45 37.87 -2.92
CA GLU A 45 -9.39 38.58 -3.80
C GLU A 45 -8.66 39.40 -4.88
N ILE A 46 -7.62 38.82 -5.49
CA ILE A 46 -6.81 39.51 -6.50
C ILE A 46 -7.58 39.54 -7.82
N PRO A 47 -7.92 40.72 -8.35
CA PRO A 47 -8.67 40.82 -9.59
C PRO A 47 -7.81 40.41 -10.79
N ALA A 48 -8.45 39.90 -11.85
CA ALA A 48 -7.78 39.29 -13.01
C ALA A 48 -6.79 40.23 -13.73
N ASP A 49 -7.07 41.55 -13.73
CA ASP A 49 -6.18 42.59 -14.28
C ASP A 49 -4.86 42.72 -13.53
N LYS A 50 -4.78 42.19 -12.30
CA LYS A 50 -3.58 42.17 -11.46
C LYS A 50 -2.90 40.79 -11.44
N GLN A 51 -3.52 39.76 -12.01
CA GLN A 51 -2.95 38.42 -12.17
C GLN A 51 -2.05 38.37 -13.42
N VAL A 52 -1.12 39.32 -13.53
CA VAL A 52 -0.25 39.51 -14.70
C VAL A 52 1.18 39.16 -14.32
N LEU A 53 1.80 38.26 -15.08
CA LEU A 53 3.20 37.87 -14.96
C LEU A 53 3.90 38.11 -16.29
N LEU A 54 5.00 38.87 -16.28
CA LEU A 54 5.77 39.17 -17.50
C LEU A 54 4.94 39.77 -18.64
N ALA A 55 3.94 40.61 -18.31
CA ALA A 55 2.97 41.21 -19.24
C ALA A 55 2.00 40.22 -19.91
N LEU A 56 1.96 38.97 -19.46
CA LEU A 56 0.96 37.96 -19.84
C LEU A 56 -0.07 37.82 -18.72
N THR A 57 -1.31 37.49 -19.08
CA THR A 57 -2.28 37.00 -18.10
C THR A 57 -1.78 35.69 -17.49
N PHE A 58 -2.23 35.36 -16.27
CA PHE A 58 -1.85 34.10 -15.64
C PHE A 58 -2.15 32.87 -16.51
N GLU A 59 -3.27 32.88 -17.23
CA GLU A 59 -3.64 31.80 -18.16
C GLU A 59 -2.63 31.66 -19.32
N GLU A 60 -2.28 32.78 -19.97
CA GLU A 60 -1.26 32.79 -21.04
C GLU A 60 0.11 32.37 -20.53
N PHE A 61 0.49 32.81 -19.33
CA PHE A 61 1.71 32.38 -18.67
C PHE A 61 1.73 30.86 -18.45
N MET A 62 0.62 30.26 -17.99
CA MET A 62 0.54 28.82 -17.76
C MET A 62 0.63 28.01 -19.06
N VAL A 63 0.14 28.55 -20.19
CA VAL A 63 0.31 27.94 -21.51
C VAL A 63 1.79 27.92 -21.90
N GLU A 64 2.47 29.06 -21.83
CA GLU A 64 3.92 29.17 -22.10
C GLU A 64 4.74 28.30 -21.14
N PHE A 65 4.34 28.24 -19.87
CA PHE A 65 5.02 27.42 -18.87
C PHE A 65 4.93 25.93 -19.21
N ARG A 66 3.77 25.45 -19.66
CA ARG A 66 3.59 24.06 -20.12
C ARG A 66 4.44 23.75 -21.35
N VAL A 67 4.48 24.66 -22.34
CA VAL A 67 5.26 24.45 -23.58
C VAL A 67 6.77 24.41 -23.31
N ASN A 68 7.28 25.22 -22.38
CA ASN A 68 8.71 25.33 -22.14
C ASN A 68 9.29 24.20 -21.27
N TYR A 69 8.47 23.57 -20.41
CA TYR A 69 8.96 22.61 -19.40
C TYR A 69 8.38 21.20 -19.52
N LEU A 70 7.32 20.98 -20.31
CA LEU A 70 6.80 19.63 -20.60
C LEU A 70 7.25 19.13 -21.98
N GLU A 71 7.34 17.82 -22.14
CA GLU A 71 7.64 17.16 -23.42
C GLU A 71 6.54 17.46 -24.47
N GLU A 72 6.89 17.63 -25.75
CA GLU A 72 5.93 18.03 -26.80
C GLU A 72 4.67 17.13 -26.89
N ASP A 73 4.82 15.83 -26.61
CA ASP A 73 3.74 14.83 -26.66
C ASP A 73 3.08 14.57 -25.31
N TRP A 74 3.35 15.37 -24.26
CA TRP A 74 2.82 15.15 -22.91
C TRP A 74 1.30 15.04 -22.87
N GLU A 75 0.60 15.86 -23.66
CA GLU A 75 -0.87 15.88 -23.74
C GLU A 75 -1.38 14.56 -24.32
N SER A 76 -0.79 14.13 -25.44
CA SER A 76 -1.12 12.88 -26.13
C SER A 76 -0.83 11.67 -25.24
N THR A 77 0.34 11.65 -24.61
CA THR A 77 0.75 10.59 -23.68
C THR A 77 -0.19 10.51 -22.47
N THR A 78 -0.56 11.66 -21.88
CA THR A 78 -1.52 11.72 -20.76
C THR A 78 -2.90 11.22 -21.18
N ARG A 79 -3.37 11.61 -22.37
CA ARG A 79 -4.65 11.16 -22.94
C ARG A 79 -4.65 9.65 -23.20
N CYS A 80 -3.59 9.10 -23.81
CA CYS A 80 -3.45 7.67 -24.04
C CYS A 80 -3.46 6.89 -22.73
N GLN A 81 -2.74 7.37 -21.71
CA GLN A 81 -2.77 6.79 -20.38
C GLN A 81 -4.18 6.82 -19.79
N LEU A 82 -4.87 7.97 -19.83
CA LEU A 82 -6.24 8.13 -19.36
C LEU A 82 -7.21 7.12 -20.02
N LEU A 83 -7.09 6.93 -21.33
CA LEU A 83 -7.95 6.00 -22.09
C LEU A 83 -7.61 4.52 -21.83
N ALA A 84 -6.38 4.23 -21.43
CA ALA A 84 -5.90 2.91 -21.09
C ALA A 84 -6.18 2.50 -19.62
N MET A 85 -6.50 3.46 -18.74
CA MET A 85 -6.82 3.16 -17.34
C MET A 85 -8.03 2.21 -17.24
N THR A 86 -7.90 1.20 -16.39
CA THR A 86 -8.95 0.21 -16.09
C THR A 86 -9.11 0.07 -14.58
N GLN A 87 -10.29 -0.38 -14.15
CA GLN A 87 -10.52 -0.64 -12.73
C GLN A 87 -9.60 -1.74 -12.19
N GLY A 88 -9.31 -2.80 -12.94
CA GLY A 88 -8.46 -3.90 -12.49
C GLY A 88 -8.86 -4.46 -11.11
N ASN A 89 -7.89 -4.60 -10.21
CA ASN A 89 -8.10 -5.13 -8.85
C ASN A 89 -8.38 -4.04 -7.78
N GLN A 90 -8.34 -2.76 -8.15
CA GLN A 90 -8.56 -1.67 -7.20
C GLN A 90 -10.05 -1.41 -6.97
N SER A 91 -10.37 -0.70 -5.88
CA SER A 91 -11.74 -0.26 -5.62
C SER A 91 -12.19 0.72 -6.69
N PHE A 92 -13.50 0.72 -7.00
CA PHE A 92 -14.06 1.71 -7.93
C PHE A 92 -13.78 3.15 -7.49
N ARG A 93 -13.78 3.41 -6.17
CA ARG A 93 -13.45 4.74 -5.62
C ARG A 93 -12.04 5.19 -6.03
N ASN A 94 -11.03 4.33 -5.82
CA ASN A 94 -9.65 4.68 -6.15
C ASN A 94 -9.47 4.84 -7.65
N TYR A 95 -10.09 3.95 -8.44
CA TYR A 95 -10.10 4.06 -9.90
C TYR A 95 -10.72 5.37 -10.39
N ALA A 96 -11.91 5.70 -9.92
CA ALA A 96 -12.62 6.92 -10.32
C ALA A 96 -11.83 8.19 -9.94
N VAL A 97 -11.27 8.23 -8.72
CA VAL A 97 -10.44 9.37 -8.28
C VAL A 97 -9.19 9.49 -9.15
N ALA A 98 -8.49 8.39 -9.41
CA ALA A 98 -7.29 8.41 -10.25
C ALA A 98 -7.61 8.85 -11.68
N LEU A 99 -8.74 8.39 -12.24
CA LEU A 99 -9.19 8.79 -13.58
C LEU A 99 -9.57 10.27 -13.63
N GLN A 100 -10.26 10.78 -12.61
CA GLN A 100 -10.61 12.20 -12.50
C GLN A 100 -9.36 13.07 -12.32
N ALA A 101 -8.39 12.64 -11.50
CA ALA A 101 -7.11 13.33 -11.33
C ALA A 101 -6.33 13.37 -12.65
N LYS A 102 -6.26 12.25 -13.38
CA LYS A 102 -5.57 12.21 -14.67
C LYS A 102 -6.26 13.06 -15.73
N ASN A 103 -7.60 13.06 -15.77
CA ASN A 103 -8.36 13.93 -16.67
C ASN A 103 -8.22 15.40 -16.27
N SER A 104 -8.05 15.69 -14.98
CA SER A 104 -7.80 17.04 -14.53
C SER A 104 -6.56 17.57 -15.23
N LEU A 105 -5.45 16.81 -15.33
CA LEU A 105 -4.20 17.19 -16.04
C LEU A 105 -4.41 17.84 -17.41
N LEU A 106 -5.50 17.50 -18.11
CA LEU A 106 -5.83 17.99 -19.43
C LEU A 106 -6.78 19.20 -19.43
N ILE A 107 -7.14 19.78 -18.28
CA ILE A 107 -7.94 21.00 -18.19
C ILE A 107 -7.28 22.10 -19.03
N ASN A 108 -8.10 22.89 -19.71
CA ASN A 108 -7.71 23.92 -20.68
C ASN A 108 -7.01 23.38 -21.94
N MET A 109 -6.89 22.05 -22.09
CA MET A 109 -6.37 21.42 -23.31
C MET A 109 -7.50 20.83 -24.18
N PRO A 110 -7.32 20.75 -25.51
CA PRO A 110 -8.27 20.11 -26.41
C PRO A 110 -8.56 18.64 -26.07
N SER A 111 -7.60 17.94 -25.47
CA SER A 111 -7.76 16.54 -25.06
C SER A 111 -8.61 16.32 -23.81
N TYR A 112 -9.06 17.36 -23.11
CA TYR A 112 -9.91 17.25 -21.92
C TYR A 112 -11.20 16.46 -22.19
N LEU A 113 -11.51 15.47 -21.35
CA LEU A 113 -12.78 14.76 -21.42
C LEU A 113 -13.83 15.47 -20.57
N GLN A 114 -14.85 15.99 -21.25
CA GLN A 114 -16.08 16.45 -20.60
C GLN A 114 -16.78 15.30 -19.85
N LYS A 115 -17.65 15.67 -18.90
CA LYS A 115 -18.32 14.73 -17.97
C LYS A 115 -18.98 13.55 -18.68
N ASP A 116 -19.64 13.77 -19.81
CA ASP A 116 -20.32 12.69 -20.56
C ASP A 116 -19.32 11.72 -21.19
N LYS A 117 -18.25 12.23 -21.80
CA LYS A 117 -17.18 11.39 -22.36
C LYS A 117 -16.42 10.64 -21.26
N LEU A 118 -16.17 11.30 -20.14
CA LEU A 118 -15.53 10.69 -18.98
C LEU A 118 -16.40 9.58 -18.38
N ARG A 119 -17.72 9.78 -18.33
CA ARG A 119 -18.68 8.75 -17.93
C ARG A 119 -18.60 7.53 -18.83
N HIS A 120 -18.70 7.70 -20.15
CA HIS A 120 -18.58 6.58 -21.09
C HIS A 120 -17.25 5.85 -20.94
N GLN A 121 -16.16 6.58 -20.69
CA GLN A 121 -14.85 5.98 -20.43
C GLN A 121 -14.84 5.14 -19.15
N ILE A 122 -15.46 5.62 -18.07
CA ILE A 122 -15.61 4.85 -16.83
C ILE A 122 -16.45 3.60 -17.10
N GLU A 123 -17.64 3.74 -17.69
CA GLU A 123 -18.55 2.62 -18.01
C GLU A 123 -17.88 1.54 -18.88
N ALA A 124 -17.03 1.94 -19.82
CA ALA A 124 -16.32 1.01 -20.70
C ALA A 124 -15.11 0.30 -20.05
N ARG A 125 -14.70 0.70 -18.84
CA ARG A 125 -13.45 0.26 -18.19
C ARG A 125 -13.62 -0.15 -16.72
N ILE A 126 -14.84 -0.15 -16.20
CA ILE A 126 -15.20 -0.76 -14.92
C ILE A 126 -15.21 -2.28 -15.00
N ASP A 127 -15.14 -2.94 -13.84
CA ASP A 127 -15.24 -4.39 -13.74
C ASP A 127 -16.55 -4.90 -14.35
N ALA A 128 -16.47 -6.02 -15.09
CA ALA A 128 -17.61 -6.56 -15.82
C ALA A 128 -18.77 -6.99 -14.89
N LYS A 129 -18.48 -7.37 -13.64
CA LYS A 129 -19.54 -7.70 -12.66
C LYS A 129 -20.23 -6.44 -12.16
N LEU A 130 -19.46 -5.38 -11.92
CA LEU A 130 -20.00 -4.08 -11.54
C LEU A 130 -20.88 -3.51 -12.68
N ALA A 131 -20.40 -3.53 -13.92
CA ALA A 131 -21.16 -3.08 -15.09
C ALA A 131 -22.53 -3.76 -15.21
N LYS A 132 -22.58 -5.09 -15.09
CA LYS A 132 -23.84 -5.85 -15.10
C LYS A 132 -24.80 -5.45 -13.98
N LYS A 133 -24.29 -5.17 -12.78
CA LYS A 133 -25.13 -4.68 -11.67
C LYS A 133 -25.60 -3.24 -11.92
N CYS A 134 -24.77 -2.37 -12.51
CA CYS A 134 -25.17 -1.02 -12.88
C CYS A 134 -26.33 -1.02 -13.89
N ASP A 135 -26.29 -1.94 -14.88
CA ASP A 135 -27.38 -2.14 -15.83
C ASP A 135 -28.65 -2.64 -15.14
N ALA A 136 -28.52 -3.61 -14.23
CA ALA A 136 -29.64 -4.17 -13.47
C ALA A 136 -30.35 -3.12 -12.59
N GLU A 137 -29.58 -2.22 -11.96
CA GLU A 137 -30.09 -1.11 -11.16
C GLU A 137 -30.49 0.13 -12.00
N LYS A 138 -30.38 0.03 -13.33
CA LYS A 138 -30.71 1.11 -14.28
C LYS A 138 -29.97 2.42 -13.99
N LEU A 139 -28.73 2.33 -13.50
CA LEU A 139 -27.90 3.51 -13.23
C LEU A 139 -27.60 4.30 -14.52
N ASN A 140 -27.70 3.64 -15.68
CA ASN A 140 -27.54 4.28 -16.99
C ASN A 140 -28.53 5.44 -17.22
N ASN A 141 -29.69 5.43 -16.56
CA ASN A 141 -30.70 6.47 -16.69
C ASN A 141 -30.36 7.76 -15.91
N ILE A 142 -29.37 7.73 -15.03
CA ILE A 142 -29.00 8.89 -14.23
C ILE A 142 -28.22 9.85 -15.13
N VAL A 143 -28.82 10.99 -15.47
CA VAL A 143 -28.16 12.01 -16.33
C VAL A 143 -27.07 12.77 -15.56
N ASP A 144 -27.30 13.07 -14.28
CA ASP A 144 -26.34 13.83 -13.48
C ASP A 144 -25.10 12.98 -13.16
N PHE A 145 -23.95 13.43 -13.66
CA PHE A 145 -22.67 12.72 -13.51
C PHE A 145 -22.27 12.50 -12.05
N LYS A 146 -22.49 13.50 -11.17
CA LYS A 146 -22.08 13.40 -9.76
C LYS A 146 -22.93 12.37 -9.02
N LYS A 147 -24.25 12.41 -9.25
CA LYS A 147 -25.21 11.46 -8.71
C LYS A 147 -24.94 10.04 -9.20
N TRP A 148 -24.74 9.89 -10.52
CA TRP A 148 -24.38 8.61 -11.13
C TRP A 148 -23.11 8.03 -10.49
N LEU A 149 -22.05 8.83 -10.36
CA LEU A 149 -20.78 8.39 -9.77
C LEU A 149 -20.94 7.96 -8.30
N ALA A 150 -21.78 8.66 -7.54
CA ALA A 150 -22.07 8.31 -6.15
C ALA A 150 -22.85 7.00 -6.04
N ASP A 151 -23.86 6.79 -6.89
CA ASP A 151 -24.65 5.56 -6.90
C ASP A 151 -23.82 4.35 -7.34
N VAL A 152 -22.98 4.47 -8.38
CA VAL A 152 -22.05 3.40 -8.79
C VAL A 152 -21.06 3.07 -7.67
N ARG A 153 -20.58 4.08 -6.93
CA ARG A 153 -19.71 3.88 -5.77
C ARG A 153 -20.40 3.09 -4.67
N ARG A 154 -21.64 3.46 -4.32
CA ARG A 154 -22.44 2.74 -3.32
C ARG A 154 -22.68 1.29 -3.74
N LEU A 155 -23.01 1.07 -5.01
CA LEU A 155 -23.22 -0.26 -5.57
C LEU A 155 -21.95 -1.12 -5.50
N ASN A 156 -20.79 -0.57 -5.88
CA ASN A 156 -19.53 -1.29 -5.80
C ASN A 156 -19.19 -1.70 -4.35
N GLU A 157 -19.44 -0.82 -3.38
CA GLU A 157 -19.21 -1.15 -1.96
C GLU A 157 -20.16 -2.24 -1.49
N ASN A 158 -21.43 -2.18 -1.89
CA ASN A 158 -22.41 -3.22 -1.56
C ASN A 158 -22.00 -4.58 -2.13
N ILE A 159 -21.60 -4.64 -3.41
CA ILE A 159 -21.07 -5.86 -4.05
C ILE A 159 -19.84 -6.41 -3.29
N ARG A 160 -18.96 -5.50 -2.87
CA ARG A 160 -17.74 -5.87 -2.15
C ARG A 160 -18.07 -6.40 -0.75
N SER A 161 -19.03 -5.79 -0.05
CA SER A 161 -19.53 -6.24 1.25
C SER A 161 -20.19 -7.62 1.13
N ASP A 162 -21.14 -7.79 0.21
CA ASP A 162 -21.83 -9.07 -0.05
C ASP A 162 -20.84 -10.21 -0.29
N ARG A 163 -19.78 -9.94 -1.07
CA ARG A 163 -18.74 -10.93 -1.37
C ARG A 163 -17.94 -11.31 -0.12
N LEU A 164 -17.58 -10.32 0.70
CA LEU A 164 -16.83 -10.53 1.93
C LEU A 164 -17.67 -11.27 2.97
N GLU A 165 -18.96 -10.94 3.07
CA GLU A 165 -19.91 -11.62 3.94
C GLU A 165 -20.07 -13.09 3.54
N LEU A 166 -20.24 -13.37 2.24
CA LEU A 166 -20.32 -14.74 1.74
C LEU A 166 -19.04 -15.54 2.04
N GLU A 167 -17.87 -14.94 1.82
CA GLU A 167 -16.57 -15.55 2.13
C GLU A 167 -16.44 -15.83 3.64
N ASN A 168 -16.86 -14.89 4.49
CA ASN A 168 -16.87 -15.07 5.94
C ASN A 168 -17.81 -16.19 6.37
N VAL A 169 -19.02 -16.28 5.81
CA VAL A 169 -19.98 -17.36 6.10
C VAL A 169 -19.41 -18.71 5.67
N MET A 170 -18.80 -18.80 4.48
CA MET A 170 -18.14 -20.03 4.03
C MET A 170 -16.99 -20.44 4.94
N LYS A 171 -16.19 -19.48 5.39
CA LYS A 171 -15.09 -19.71 6.34
C LYS A 171 -15.62 -20.20 7.69
N ILE A 172 -16.62 -19.53 8.25
CA ILE A 172 -17.27 -19.93 9.50
C ILE A 172 -17.84 -21.35 9.37
N ASN A 173 -18.54 -21.67 8.29
CA ASN A 173 -19.09 -23.01 8.08
C ASN A 173 -17.98 -24.08 7.97
N ARG A 174 -16.89 -23.78 7.25
CA ARG A 174 -15.72 -24.66 7.19
C ARG A 174 -15.11 -24.88 8.58
N ASP A 175 -14.93 -23.81 9.35
CA ASP A 175 -14.36 -23.86 10.69
C ASP A 175 -15.29 -24.63 11.66
N MET A 176 -16.61 -24.42 11.56
CA MET A 176 -17.61 -25.19 12.31
C MET A 176 -17.59 -26.67 11.95
N ASN A 177 -17.47 -27.01 10.66
CA ASN A 177 -17.42 -28.39 10.19
C ASN A 177 -16.11 -29.08 10.60
N CYS A 178 -14.99 -28.36 10.59
CA CYS A 178 -13.72 -28.82 11.16
C CYS A 178 -13.85 -29.09 12.67
N ARG A 179 -14.51 -28.18 13.41
CA ARG A 179 -14.68 -28.30 14.87
C ARG A 179 -15.65 -29.41 15.25
N ASN A 180 -16.70 -29.65 14.47
CA ASN A 180 -17.62 -30.78 14.64
C ASN A 180 -16.95 -32.12 14.32
N ASN A 181 -16.03 -32.18 13.35
CA ASN A 181 -15.26 -33.39 13.06
C ASN A 181 -14.23 -33.76 14.14
N TYR A 182 -13.88 -32.86 15.07
CA TYR A 182 -13.08 -33.19 16.25
C TYR A 182 -13.92 -33.78 17.41
N LEU A 183 -15.25 -33.62 17.39
CA LEU A 183 -16.17 -34.16 18.41
C LEU A 183 -17.01 -35.34 17.89
N ALA A 184 -17.12 -35.51 16.57
CA ALA A 184 -17.57 -36.76 15.98
C ALA A 184 -16.46 -37.80 16.18
N GLU A 185 -16.75 -38.78 17.04
CA GLU A 185 -15.98 -40.00 17.26
C GLU A 185 -15.35 -40.49 15.94
N PRO A 186 -14.06 -40.88 15.90
CA PRO A 186 -13.39 -41.20 14.65
C PRO A 186 -14.16 -42.31 13.95
N SER A 187 -14.87 -41.96 12.87
CA SER A 187 -15.58 -42.92 12.04
C SER A 187 -14.56 -43.92 11.56
N ARG A 188 -14.64 -45.14 12.11
CA ARG A 188 -13.91 -46.29 11.63
C ARG A 188 -14.47 -46.64 10.25
N CYS A 189 -14.03 -45.90 9.22
CA CYS A 189 -14.03 -46.41 7.86
C CYS A 189 -13.11 -47.61 7.84
N SER A 190 -13.69 -48.77 8.17
CA SER A 190 -13.09 -50.06 7.93
C SER A 190 -13.02 -50.19 6.42
N ASN A 191 -11.81 -50.18 5.87
CA ASN A 191 -11.57 -50.63 4.50
C ASN A 191 -12.06 -52.08 4.42
N ILE A 192 -13.26 -52.28 3.88
CA ILE A 192 -13.76 -53.61 3.51
C ILE A 192 -12.97 -54.01 2.26
N PRO A 193 -12.12 -55.04 2.28
CA PRO A 193 -11.59 -55.60 1.06
C PRO A 193 -12.71 -56.41 0.41
N ASN A 194 -13.18 -55.91 -0.72
CA ASN A 194 -14.07 -56.64 -1.61
C ASN A 194 -13.37 -57.93 -2.05
N THR A 195 -13.77 -59.08 -1.49
CA THR A 195 -13.27 -60.38 -1.93
C THR A 195 -14.45 -61.30 -2.20
N THR A 196 -14.72 -61.48 -3.48
CA THR A 196 -15.59 -62.51 -4.04
C THR A 196 -15.03 -63.90 -3.70
N THR A 197 -15.81 -64.72 -2.99
CA THR A 197 -16.17 -66.12 -3.33
C THR A 197 -16.79 -66.84 -2.12
N PRO A 198 -17.80 -67.71 -2.33
CA PRO A 198 -18.49 -68.40 -1.24
C PRO A 198 -17.87 -69.79 -1.02
N SER A 199 -17.73 -70.21 0.25
CA SER A 199 -17.74 -71.62 0.61
C SER A 199 -18.15 -71.81 2.06
N SER A 200 -19.21 -72.58 2.20
CA SER A 200 -19.80 -73.19 3.39
C SER A 200 -18.79 -73.93 4.27
N SER A 201 -18.88 -73.78 5.60
CA SER A 201 -19.33 -74.84 6.52
C SER A 201 -18.99 -74.56 7.99
N ALA A 202 -19.95 -74.94 8.83
CA ALA A 202 -19.84 -75.45 10.20
C ALA A 202 -19.28 -74.56 11.34
N ALA A 203 -20.16 -74.37 12.33
CA ALA A 203 -19.87 -73.90 13.67
C ALA A 203 -18.99 -74.88 14.46
N ASN A 204 -18.16 -74.34 15.36
CA ASN A 204 -18.23 -74.67 16.80
C ASN A 204 -17.38 -73.74 17.68
N PRO A 205 -17.70 -73.62 18.98
CA PRO A 205 -17.26 -72.55 19.86
C PRO A 205 -16.09 -72.93 20.78
N SER A 206 -15.62 -71.93 21.53
CA SER A 206 -14.77 -71.98 22.75
C SER A 206 -13.25 -72.09 22.53
N ASN A 207 -12.51 -71.03 22.87
CA ASN A 207 -11.75 -70.99 24.13
C ASN A 207 -11.01 -69.66 24.30
N ALA A 208 -11.11 -69.15 25.53
CA ALA A 208 -10.41 -67.98 26.00
C ALA A 208 -8.90 -68.22 26.02
N ALA A 209 -8.15 -67.24 25.49
CA ALA A 209 -6.78 -66.99 25.88
C ALA A 209 -6.60 -65.48 26.00
N THR A 210 -6.67 -64.99 27.24
CA THR A 210 -6.29 -63.64 27.63
C THR A 210 -4.79 -63.47 27.40
N SER A 211 -4.39 -63.08 26.19
CA SER A 211 -3.02 -62.63 25.93
C SER A 211 -2.94 -61.15 26.28
N SER A 212 -2.42 -60.85 27.46
CA SER A 212 -1.99 -59.51 27.86
C SER A 212 -0.87 -59.05 26.92
N SER A 213 -1.23 -58.40 25.81
CA SER A 213 -0.27 -57.74 24.93
C SER A 213 0.12 -56.41 25.56
N THR A 214 1.31 -56.40 26.16
CA THR A 214 2.02 -55.14 26.45
C THR A 214 2.03 -54.28 25.18
N PRO A 215 1.65 -52.98 25.24
CA PRO A 215 1.56 -52.15 24.04
C PRO A 215 2.96 -51.99 23.42
N ARG A 216 3.21 -52.67 22.29
CA ARG A 216 4.48 -52.59 21.54
C ARG A 216 4.74 -51.22 20.89
N TYR A 217 3.78 -50.30 20.95
CA TYR A 217 3.81 -49.03 20.24
C TYR A 217 3.52 -47.86 21.17
N ALA A 218 4.21 -46.74 20.95
CA ALA A 218 3.98 -45.51 21.68
C ALA A 218 2.52 -45.02 21.55
N PRO A 219 1.94 -44.44 22.62
CA PRO A 219 0.60 -43.86 22.60
C PRO A 219 0.42 -42.88 21.44
N CYS A 220 -0.80 -42.69 20.94
CA CYS A 220 -1.10 -41.71 19.90
C CYS A 220 -0.52 -40.32 20.22
N LEU A 221 -0.04 -39.62 19.19
CA LEU A 221 0.48 -38.26 19.32
C LEU A 221 -0.60 -37.35 19.92
N THR A 222 -0.25 -36.65 21.00
CA THR A 222 -1.08 -35.57 21.54
C THR A 222 -1.07 -34.37 20.59
N GLU A 223 -2.09 -33.51 20.70
CA GLU A 223 -2.18 -32.31 19.85
C GLU A 223 -0.98 -31.37 20.05
N LEU A 224 -0.47 -31.29 21.27
CA LEU A 224 0.72 -30.50 21.59
C LEU A 224 1.97 -31.06 20.90
N GLU A 225 2.19 -32.38 20.93
CA GLU A 225 3.32 -33.01 20.23
C GLU A 225 3.22 -32.88 18.71
N ARG A 226 1.99 -32.93 18.17
CA ARG A 226 1.74 -32.71 16.73
C ARG A 226 2.13 -31.29 16.33
N GLN A 227 1.70 -30.29 17.11
CA GLN A 227 2.03 -28.89 16.87
C GLN A 227 3.55 -28.66 16.92
N LEU A 228 4.22 -29.20 17.96
CA LEU A 228 5.68 -29.10 18.09
C LEU A 228 6.43 -29.72 16.91
N LEU A 229 5.96 -30.85 16.37
CA LEU A 229 6.56 -31.46 15.18
C LEU A 229 6.22 -30.69 13.90
N MET A 230 5.05 -30.07 13.78
CA MET A 230 4.69 -29.24 12.63
C MET A 230 5.57 -27.99 12.54
N ASP A 231 5.72 -27.28 13.65
CA ASP A 231 6.42 -25.99 13.70
C ASP A 231 7.94 -26.13 13.54
N ASN A 232 8.49 -27.32 13.81
CA ASN A 232 9.94 -27.59 13.79
C ASN A 232 10.35 -28.60 12.72
N GLU A 233 9.57 -28.70 11.64
CA GLU A 233 9.84 -29.61 10.50
C GLU A 233 10.19 -31.05 10.94
N GLY A 234 9.47 -31.53 11.95
CA GLY A 234 9.66 -32.84 12.55
C GLY A 234 8.92 -33.96 11.82
N CYS A 235 9.35 -35.20 12.08
CA CYS A 235 8.72 -36.39 11.51
C CYS A 235 7.67 -36.98 12.48
N PHE A 236 6.43 -37.15 12.05
CA PHE A 236 5.36 -37.74 12.89
C PHE A 236 5.51 -39.26 13.12
N LYS A 237 6.30 -39.96 12.29
CA LYS A 237 6.51 -41.40 12.44
C LYS A 237 7.53 -41.71 13.54
N CYS A 238 8.69 -41.06 13.51
CA CYS A 238 9.75 -41.26 14.50
C CYS A 238 9.75 -40.23 15.65
N ARG A 239 8.87 -39.22 15.57
CA ARG A 239 8.65 -38.16 16.58
C ARG A 239 9.89 -37.32 16.89
N LYS A 240 10.78 -37.14 15.91
CA LYS A 240 11.99 -36.30 16.04
C LYS A 240 11.74 -34.93 15.39
N PRO A 241 11.97 -33.81 16.12
CA PRO A 241 11.99 -32.47 15.52
C PRO A 241 13.24 -32.29 14.64
N PHE A 242 13.15 -31.41 13.64
CA PHE A 242 14.23 -31.10 12.67
C PHE A 242 14.76 -32.34 11.93
N ALA A 243 13.86 -33.21 11.48
CA ALA A 243 14.24 -34.41 10.74
C ALA A 243 14.25 -34.10 9.23
N ASP A 244 15.30 -34.50 8.51
CA ASP A 244 15.39 -34.29 7.04
C ASP A 244 14.44 -35.20 6.22
N HIS A 245 13.44 -35.81 6.87
CA HIS A 245 12.49 -36.72 6.27
C HIS A 245 11.08 -36.52 6.83
N ARG A 246 10.09 -36.80 5.98
CA ARG A 246 8.66 -36.81 6.38
C ARG A 246 8.20 -38.22 6.71
N SER A 247 7.01 -38.35 7.30
CA SER A 247 6.47 -39.65 7.72
C SER A 247 6.41 -40.70 6.60
N LYS A 248 6.27 -40.27 5.34
CA LYS A 248 6.25 -41.15 4.16
C LYS A 248 7.62 -41.78 3.88
N ASP A 249 8.67 -40.97 3.98
CA ASP A 249 10.05 -41.35 3.63
C ASP A 249 10.90 -41.62 4.88
N CYS A 250 10.25 -41.97 6.00
CA CYS A 250 10.91 -42.10 7.28
C CYS A 250 11.64 -43.43 7.40
N PRO A 251 12.99 -43.43 7.48
CA PRO A 251 13.79 -44.65 7.62
C PRO A 251 13.74 -45.24 9.04
N ASN A 252 13.25 -44.45 10.01
CA ASN A 252 13.14 -44.85 11.40
C ASN A 252 11.77 -45.49 11.69
N ASN A 253 11.75 -46.49 12.58
CA ASN A 253 10.52 -47.09 13.05
C ASN A 253 9.87 -46.26 14.17
N PHE A 254 8.63 -46.58 14.54
CA PHE A 254 7.93 -45.91 15.65
C PHE A 254 8.68 -46.09 16.98
N PRO A 255 8.69 -45.07 17.88
CA PRO A 255 9.21 -45.22 19.23
C PRO A 255 8.49 -46.34 20.00
N ASN A 256 9.23 -47.07 20.83
CA ASN A 256 8.66 -48.07 21.72
C ASN A 256 7.73 -47.39 22.73
N GLY A 257 6.60 -48.04 23.04
CA GLY A 257 5.63 -47.53 24.02
C GLY A 257 6.04 -47.74 25.47
N VAL A 258 6.93 -48.70 25.74
CA VAL A 258 7.44 -48.92 27.10
C VAL A 258 8.39 -47.77 27.45
N GLY A 259 7.99 -46.93 28.42
CA GLY A 259 8.79 -45.78 28.86
C GLY A 259 8.76 -44.57 27.92
N TYR A 260 7.77 -44.49 27.02
CA TYR A 260 7.64 -43.33 26.13
C TYR A 260 7.39 -42.04 26.93
N ARG A 261 8.29 -41.06 26.77
CA ARG A 261 8.12 -39.69 27.28
C ARG A 261 7.61 -38.79 26.16
N PRO A 262 6.51 -38.05 26.36
CA PRO A 262 6.00 -37.11 25.36
C PRO A 262 7.02 -36.05 24.97
N LEU A 263 6.99 -35.63 23.70
CA LEU A 263 7.88 -34.58 23.20
C LEU A 263 7.47 -33.22 23.79
N THR A 264 8.38 -32.57 24.51
CA THR A 264 8.16 -31.23 25.09
C THR A 264 8.95 -30.15 24.36
N GLN A 265 8.57 -28.88 24.53
CA GLN A 265 9.32 -27.74 23.97
C GLN A 265 10.81 -27.78 24.33
N SER A 266 11.14 -28.15 25.57
CA SER A 266 12.54 -28.31 26.02
C SER A 266 13.33 -29.40 25.27
N ASP A 267 12.65 -30.37 24.64
CA ASP A 267 13.29 -31.38 23.80
C ASP A 267 13.57 -30.84 22.39
N VAL A 268 12.69 -29.97 21.89
CA VAL A 268 12.89 -29.21 20.65
C VAL A 268 14.08 -28.25 20.81
N ASP A 269 14.13 -27.50 21.91
CA ASP A 269 15.22 -26.56 22.18
C ASP A 269 16.58 -27.28 22.32
N ARG A 270 16.55 -28.48 22.92
CA ARG A 270 17.74 -29.34 23.01
C ARG A 270 18.16 -29.90 21.65
N ALA A 271 17.21 -30.18 20.75
CA ALA A 271 17.48 -30.63 19.39
C ALA A 271 18.00 -29.50 18.49
N SER A 272 17.45 -28.29 18.61
CA SER A 272 17.92 -27.10 17.86
C SER A 272 19.34 -26.70 18.27
N ALA A 273 19.66 -26.76 19.57
CA ALA A 273 21.02 -26.50 20.07
C ALA A 273 22.06 -27.54 19.62
N LYS A 274 21.64 -28.76 19.25
CA LYS A 274 22.51 -29.77 18.62
C LYS A 274 22.69 -29.50 17.12
N ARG A 275 21.62 -29.11 16.41
CA ARG A 275 21.68 -28.75 14.99
C ARG A 275 22.58 -27.54 14.74
N ASN A 276 22.45 -26.49 15.56
CA ASN A 276 23.27 -25.27 15.42
C ASN A 276 24.77 -25.52 15.69
N ARG A 277 25.12 -26.51 16.53
CA ARG A 277 26.52 -26.92 16.72
C ARG A 277 27.11 -27.60 15.50
N ASN A 278 26.31 -28.38 14.78
CA ASN A 278 26.76 -29.08 13.56
C ASN A 278 26.91 -28.12 12.36
N ASN A 279 26.19 -27.00 12.33
CA ASN A 279 26.30 -25.99 11.27
C ASN A 279 27.47 -25.01 11.47
N CYS A 280 28.16 -24.99 12.62
CA CYS A 280 29.27 -24.07 12.94
C CYS A 280 30.66 -24.73 12.75
N MET A 281 30.80 -25.68 11.82
CA MET A 281 32.08 -26.38 11.53
C MET A 281 32.54 -26.32 10.07
N THR A 282 31.94 -25.50 9.20
CA THR A 282 32.47 -25.26 7.85
C THR A 282 33.21 -23.92 7.78
N ALA A 283 34.53 -23.97 7.99
CA ALA A 283 35.46 -22.85 7.80
C ALA A 283 36.22 -22.96 6.45
N ALA A 284 36.38 -21.79 5.83
CA ALA A 284 37.47 -21.34 4.98
C ALA A 284 37.92 -22.16 3.75
N VAL A 285 37.69 -21.59 2.55
CA VAL A 285 38.65 -21.61 1.44
C VAL A 285 38.60 -20.25 0.72
N LEU A 286 39.66 -19.46 0.87
CA LEU A 286 39.99 -18.35 -0.04
C LEU A 286 40.47 -18.92 -1.38
N PRO A 287 40.37 -18.15 -2.47
CA PRO A 287 41.50 -18.06 -3.38
C PRO A 287 41.99 -16.63 -3.53
N GLU A 288 43.28 -16.51 -3.25
CA GLU A 288 44.20 -15.45 -3.61
C GLU A 288 44.26 -15.32 -5.14
N ASN A 289 44.10 -14.11 -5.69
CA ASN A 289 44.92 -13.71 -6.84
C ASN A 289 45.03 -12.19 -6.96
N LYS A 290 46.29 -11.78 -7.07
CA LYS A 290 46.82 -10.43 -7.08
C LYS A 290 46.53 -9.77 -8.42
N ASN A 291 46.06 -8.52 -8.42
CA ASN A 291 46.75 -7.47 -9.17
C ASN A 291 46.38 -6.07 -8.69
N VAL A 292 47.43 -5.28 -8.53
CA VAL A 292 47.53 -3.97 -7.91
C VAL A 292 47.04 -2.88 -8.85
N SER A 293 46.24 -1.94 -8.33
CA SER A 293 46.47 -0.50 -8.50
C SER A 293 45.69 0.29 -7.45
N THR A 294 46.47 1.06 -6.70
CA THR A 294 46.17 1.90 -5.54
C THR A 294 45.51 3.22 -5.91
N THR A 295 44.46 3.63 -5.19
CA THR A 295 44.29 5.04 -4.79
C THR A 295 43.61 5.14 -3.41
N THR A 296 44.33 5.81 -2.51
CA THR A 296 44.07 6.06 -1.09
C THR A 296 43.08 7.22 -0.89
N MET A 297 42.12 7.10 0.04
CA MET A 297 41.59 8.26 0.79
C MET A 297 41.22 7.81 2.21
N HIS A 298 41.85 8.46 3.19
CA HIS A 298 41.64 8.31 4.64
C HIS A 298 40.35 9.02 5.11
N PRO A 299 39.77 8.64 6.27
CA PRO A 299 38.67 9.38 6.88
C PRO A 299 39.20 10.60 7.66
N VAL A 300 38.63 11.78 7.42
CA VAL A 300 38.89 13.00 8.23
C VAL A 300 37.62 13.41 8.96
N ALA A 301 37.78 13.57 10.27
CA ALA A 301 36.78 14.02 11.23
C ALA A 301 36.41 15.50 11.03
N ALA A 302 35.11 15.84 11.18
CA ALA A 302 34.65 17.21 11.28
C ALA A 302 34.39 17.57 12.75
N VAL A 303 35.07 18.63 13.19
CA VAL A 303 35.01 19.26 14.51
C VAL A 303 33.73 20.10 14.63
N LEU A 304 32.91 19.82 15.65
CA LEU A 304 31.79 20.66 16.05
C LEU A 304 32.32 21.87 16.85
N GLY A 305 32.30 23.05 16.22
CA GLY A 305 32.60 24.34 16.84
C GLY A 305 31.32 25.13 17.09
N SER A 306 30.95 25.24 18.36
CA SER A 306 29.94 26.14 18.92
C SER A 306 30.46 27.57 19.07
N SER A 307 29.69 28.61 18.71
CA SER A 307 29.78 29.99 19.26
C SER A 307 28.63 30.86 18.71
N GLN A 308 27.62 31.19 19.52
CA GLN A 308 27.38 32.50 20.17
C GLN A 308 27.11 33.69 19.22
N GLN A 309 25.90 34.25 19.37
CA GLN A 309 25.45 35.55 18.85
C GLN A 309 26.27 36.71 19.43
N PRO A 310 26.17 37.92 18.82
CA PRO A 310 25.58 39.01 19.60
C PRO A 310 24.63 39.93 18.82
N VAL A 311 23.82 40.60 19.64
CA VAL A 311 22.74 41.58 19.41
C VAL A 311 23.27 42.94 18.92
N ALA A 312 22.50 43.64 18.08
CA ALA A 312 22.51 45.11 17.94
C ALA A 312 21.09 45.58 17.54
N TYR A 313 20.34 46.17 18.49
CA TYR A 313 20.08 47.62 18.65
C TYR A 313 19.03 48.21 17.70
N MET A 314 17.85 48.53 18.24
CA MET A 314 16.96 49.60 17.75
C MET A 314 16.35 50.32 18.95
N PRO A 315 16.36 51.68 18.99
CA PRO A 315 15.92 52.47 20.14
C PRO A 315 14.40 52.68 20.19
N SER A 316 13.88 52.85 21.41
CA SER A 316 12.53 53.34 21.71
C SER A 316 12.49 54.87 21.66
N ASN A 317 11.42 55.52 21.18
CA ASN A 317 10.28 55.90 22.03
C ASN A 317 9.27 56.85 21.35
N THR A 318 8.05 56.81 21.92
CA THR A 318 7.06 57.91 22.13
C THR A 318 6.39 58.62 20.96
N SER A 319 5.08 58.34 20.79
CA SER A 319 3.92 59.28 20.78
C SER A 319 2.72 58.49 20.23
N SER A 320 1.46 58.53 20.67
CA SER A 320 0.71 59.52 21.42
C SER A 320 -0.46 58.87 22.17
N VAL A 321 -0.83 59.53 23.25
CA VAL A 321 -2.04 59.43 24.07
C VAL A 321 -3.22 60.11 23.33
N LEU A 322 -4.40 59.48 23.41
CA LEU A 322 -5.81 59.98 23.41
C LEU A 322 -6.21 61.12 22.45
N GLU A 323 -7.28 60.92 21.66
CA GLU A 323 -8.65 61.38 21.95
C GLU A 323 -9.62 61.09 20.79
N ALA A 324 -10.91 61.20 21.10
CA ALA A 324 -12.08 60.74 20.38
C ALA A 324 -12.65 61.76 19.37
N ASP A 325 -13.69 61.28 18.69
CA ASP A 325 -14.86 61.99 18.16
C ASP A 325 -15.06 62.05 16.64
N ASP A 326 -16.35 61.92 16.34
CA ASP A 326 -17.05 61.66 15.09
C ASP A 326 -16.83 62.69 13.97
N ASN A 327 -17.03 62.26 12.71
CA ASN A 327 -18.10 62.73 11.82
C ASN A 327 -17.71 62.71 10.32
N ASP A 328 -18.63 62.15 9.53
CA ASP A 328 -19.02 62.39 8.13
C ASP A 328 -18.04 62.78 6.99
N SER A 329 -18.20 62.00 5.91
CA SER A 329 -18.37 62.42 4.50
C SER A 329 -17.19 62.85 3.61
N ASN A 330 -17.06 62.06 2.53
CA ASN A 330 -16.85 62.45 1.13
C ASN A 330 -15.44 62.76 0.54
N THR A 331 -15.18 61.99 -0.53
CA THR A 331 -14.60 62.36 -1.84
C THR A 331 -13.10 62.65 -1.99
N SER A 332 -12.49 61.73 -2.75
CA SER A 332 -11.65 61.96 -3.94
C SER A 332 -10.14 62.25 -3.81
N SER A 333 -9.43 61.33 -4.46
CA SER A 333 -8.28 61.50 -5.37
C SER A 333 -6.85 61.62 -4.82
N THR A 334 -6.00 60.77 -5.43
CA THR A 334 -4.53 60.83 -5.59
C THR A 334 -3.72 60.52 -4.31
N SER A 335 -2.73 59.63 -4.25
CA SER A 335 -1.70 59.26 -5.24
C SER A 335 -0.99 57.96 -4.81
N VAL A 336 -0.53 57.20 -5.81
CA VAL A 336 0.62 56.27 -5.81
C VAL A 336 1.37 56.06 -4.49
N SER A 337 1.35 54.81 -4.02
CA SER A 337 2.44 54.23 -3.23
C SER A 337 2.74 52.86 -3.82
N ASN A 338 3.96 52.72 -4.34
CA ASN A 338 4.53 51.50 -4.89
C ASN A 338 4.29 50.31 -3.96
N LEU A 339 3.41 49.40 -4.36
CA LEU A 339 3.42 48.03 -3.83
C LEU A 339 4.40 47.24 -4.69
N ASN A 340 5.52 46.88 -4.06
CA ASN A 340 6.46 45.90 -4.58
C ASN A 340 5.69 44.64 -4.98
N VAL A 341 5.59 44.42 -6.29
CA VAL A 341 5.22 43.13 -6.86
C VAL A 341 6.30 42.15 -6.43
N THR A 342 6.01 41.34 -5.40
CA THR A 342 6.81 40.16 -5.11
C THR A 342 6.59 39.19 -6.25
N ALA A 343 7.46 39.26 -7.24
CA ALA A 343 7.56 38.27 -8.30
C ALA A 343 7.72 36.87 -7.68
N ALA A 344 7.00 35.89 -8.21
CA ALA A 344 7.26 34.49 -7.93
C ALA A 344 8.74 34.21 -8.28
N VAL A 345 9.57 33.97 -7.27
CA VAL A 345 10.98 33.66 -7.46
C VAL A 345 11.08 32.22 -7.91
N ILE A 346 11.11 32.01 -9.23
CA ILE A 346 11.54 30.74 -9.80
C ILE A 346 13.05 30.65 -9.57
N SER A 347 13.48 29.89 -8.55
CA SER A 347 14.89 29.64 -8.30
C SER A 347 15.41 28.56 -9.26
N CYS A 348 15.67 28.94 -10.50
CA CYS A 348 16.40 28.09 -11.44
C CYS A 348 17.90 28.17 -11.15
N LYS A 349 18.43 27.19 -10.42
CA LYS A 349 19.88 26.91 -10.44
C LYS A 349 20.20 26.05 -11.66
N GLY A 350 20.80 26.69 -12.67
CA GLY A 350 21.73 26.05 -13.60
C GLY A 350 21.17 25.71 -14.97
N CYS A 351 21.39 26.62 -15.94
CA CYS A 351 21.77 26.30 -17.31
C CYS A 351 22.67 27.45 -17.80
N THR A 352 23.97 27.20 -17.81
CA THR A 352 24.98 27.96 -18.56
C THR A 352 25.56 27.07 -19.63
#